data_AF-A0A6M0JWF2-F1
#
_entry.id   AF-A0A6M0JWF2-F1
#
_cell.length_a   1.000
_cell.length_b   1.000
_cell.length_c   1.000
_cell.angle_alpha   90.00
_cell.angle_beta   90.00
_cell.angle_gamma   90.00
#
_symmetry.space_group_name_H-M   'P 1'
#
loop_
_entity.id
_entity.type
_entity.pdbx_description
1 polymer ?
#
loop_
_entity_poly.entity_id
_entity_poly.type
_entity_poly.pdbx_seq_one_letter_code
_entity_poly.pdbx_strand_id
1 'polypeptide(L)'
;MTVDTPQDQPHPTRMLFLGDDRLADGFRLIGFETHPSPSMQEAEQVFRDLLRQHEKAFVIVDDALMQEGIPSLRRVMDEGGRIVVIAVPTLSAQPKLTSDVAQRLSTLFGAGAIEPGQTEEG
;
A
#
# COMPACT_ATOMS: atom_id res chain seq x y z
N MET A 1 17.64 -9.61 -41.80
CA MET A 1 17.81 -10.20 -40.46
C MET A 1 17.01 -9.34 -39.50
N THR A 2 15.71 -9.64 -39.37
CA THR A 2 14.77 -8.89 -38.54
C THR A 2 14.91 -9.41 -37.12
N VAL A 3 15.31 -8.53 -36.21
CA VAL A 3 15.41 -8.85 -34.79
C VAL A 3 14.00 -8.72 -34.22
N ASP A 4 13.32 -9.85 -34.08
CA ASP A 4 12.04 -9.94 -33.38
C ASP A 4 12.33 -9.67 -31.90
N THR A 5 12.14 -8.43 -31.48
CA THR A 5 12.17 -8.07 -30.06
C THR A 5 10.76 -8.36 -29.56
N PRO A 6 10.57 -9.26 -28.58
CA PRO A 6 9.24 -9.53 -28.06
C PRO A 6 8.64 -8.21 -27.60
N GLN A 7 7.50 -7.84 -28.18
CA GLN A 7 6.79 -6.63 -27.82
C GLN A 7 6.34 -6.77 -26.37
N ASP A 8 7.06 -6.15 -25.42
CA ASP A 8 6.54 -5.81 -24.10
C ASP A 8 5.43 -4.79 -24.35
N GLN A 9 4.25 -5.27 -24.77
CA GLN A 9 3.06 -4.45 -24.79
C GLN A 9 2.90 -3.92 -23.37
N PRO A 10 2.89 -2.60 -23.17
CA PRO A 10 2.78 -2.04 -21.83
C PRO A 10 1.38 -2.36 -21.32
N HIS A 11 1.22 -3.51 -20.65
CA HIS A 11 0.06 -3.75 -19.82
C HIS A 11 0.02 -2.60 -18.82
N PRO A 12 -1.03 -1.77 -18.83
CA PRO A 12 -1.10 -0.62 -17.95
C PRO A 12 -1.02 -1.12 -16.50
N THR A 13 -0.24 -0.41 -15.69
CA THR A 13 -0.14 -0.73 -14.26
C THR A 13 -1.51 -0.56 -13.63
N ARG A 14 -2.03 -1.59 -12.97
CA ARG A 14 -3.29 -1.48 -12.23
C ARG A 14 -3.07 -0.62 -11.00
N MET A 15 -3.98 0.31 -10.76
CA MET A 15 -3.95 1.19 -9.59
C MET A 15 -5.05 0.72 -8.65
N LEU A 16 -4.68 0.20 -7.48
CA LEU A 16 -5.63 -0.37 -6.51
C LEU A 16 -5.58 0.38 -5.18
N PHE A 17 -6.74 0.58 -4.57
CA PHE A 17 -6.88 1.06 -3.21
C PHE A 17 -7.70 0.05 -2.41
N LEU A 18 -7.20 -0.35 -1.23
CA LEU A 18 -7.90 -1.24 -0.31
C LEU A 18 -7.86 -0.61 1.09
N GLY A 19 -9.02 -0.22 1.62
CA GLY A 19 -9.07 0.40 2.95
C GLY A 19 -10.37 1.16 3.19
N ASP A 20 -10.36 2.05 4.20
CA ASP A 20 -11.54 2.82 4.63
C ASP A 20 -12.37 3.43 3.49
N ASP A 21 -13.70 3.29 3.60
CA ASP A 21 -14.68 3.74 2.62
C ASP A 21 -14.52 5.22 2.23
N ARG A 22 -14.18 6.09 3.19
CA ARG A 22 -14.08 7.53 2.94
C ARG A 22 -12.86 7.86 2.09
N LEU A 23 -11.77 7.11 2.24
CA LEU A 23 -10.58 7.24 1.40
C LEU A 23 -10.84 6.65 0.01
N ALA A 24 -11.54 5.52 -0.07
CA ALA A 24 -11.85 4.85 -1.32
C ALA A 24 -12.56 5.81 -2.30
N ASP A 25 -13.51 6.62 -1.84
CA ASP A 25 -14.19 7.59 -2.69
C ASP A 25 -13.23 8.57 -3.38
N GLY A 26 -12.25 9.10 -2.65
CA GLY A 26 -11.24 10.00 -3.22
C GLY A 26 -10.36 9.33 -4.26
N PHE A 27 -9.92 8.10 -4.00
CA PHE A 27 -9.09 7.33 -4.93
C PHE A 27 -9.84 6.92 -6.21
N ARG A 28 -11.13 6.60 -6.09
CA ARG A 28 -11.99 6.28 -7.25
C ARG A 28 -12.07 7.44 -8.25
N LEU A 29 -12.12 8.67 -7.76
CA LEU A 29 -12.19 9.88 -8.61
C LEU A 29 -10.94 10.08 -9.49
N ILE A 30 -9.81 9.51 -9.11
CA ILE A 30 -8.53 9.61 -9.84
C ILE A 30 -8.16 8.31 -10.57
N GLY A 31 -9.10 7.37 -10.71
CA GLY A 31 -8.95 6.19 -11.56
C GLY A 31 -8.39 4.95 -10.86
N PHE A 32 -8.35 4.91 -9.52
CA PHE A 32 -8.05 3.66 -8.82
C PHE A 32 -9.25 2.70 -8.86
N GLU A 33 -8.93 1.41 -8.96
CA GLU A 33 -9.82 0.33 -8.57
C GLU A 33 -9.88 0.27 -7.04
N THR A 34 -11.05 0.53 -6.47
CA THR A 34 -11.21 0.69 -5.02
C THR A 34 -11.97 -0.49 -4.42
N HIS A 35 -11.43 -1.06 -3.35
CA HIS A 35 -12.07 -2.03 -2.48
C HIS A 35 -12.32 -1.36 -1.12
N PRO A 36 -13.51 -0.80 -0.90
CA PRO A 36 -13.85 -0.07 0.32
C PRO A 36 -14.13 -1.05 1.48
N SER A 37 -13.50 -0.81 2.63
CA SER A 37 -13.56 -1.62 3.86
C SER A 37 -13.51 -3.13 3.62
N PRO A 38 -12.49 -3.65 2.90
CA PRO A 38 -12.47 -5.03 2.49
C PRO A 38 -12.30 -5.94 3.70
N SER A 39 -12.98 -7.07 3.69
CA SER A 39 -12.69 -8.15 4.62
C SER A 39 -11.29 -8.72 4.37
N MET A 40 -10.71 -9.37 5.39
CA MET A 40 -9.43 -10.07 5.25
C MET A 40 -9.44 -11.06 4.08
N GLN A 41 -10.55 -11.77 3.86
CA GLN A 41 -10.69 -12.75 2.78
C GLN A 41 -10.70 -12.09 1.40
N GLU A 42 -11.33 -10.94 1.25
CA GLU A 42 -11.36 -10.18 0.00
C GLU A 42 -9.97 -9.62 -0.34
N ALA A 43 -9.31 -8.98 0.63
CA ALA A 43 -7.96 -8.46 0.44
C ALA A 43 -6.98 -9.60 0.09
N GLU A 44 -7.04 -10.71 0.81
CA GLU A 44 -6.24 -11.90 0.53
C GLU A 44 -6.49 -12.41 -0.90
N GLN A 45 -7.74 -12.42 -1.37
CA GLN A 45 -8.08 -12.84 -2.74
C GLN A 45 -7.51 -11.88 -3.79
N VAL A 46 -7.64 -10.57 -3.59
CA VAL A 46 -7.08 -9.55 -4.49
C VAL A 46 -5.58 -9.74 -4.68
N PHE A 47 -4.82 -9.82 -3.59
CA PHE A 47 -3.37 -10.00 -3.66
C PHE A 47 -2.96 -11.35 -4.25
N ARG A 48 -3.71 -12.44 -3.96
CA ARG A 48 -3.48 -13.74 -4.62
C ARG A 48 -3.67 -13.67 -6.13
N ASP A 49 -4.67 -12.93 -6.59
CA ASP A 49 -4.94 -12.77 -8.01
C ASP A 49 -3.84 -11.96 -8.70
N LEU A 50 -3.36 -10.87 -8.08
CA LEU A 50 -2.22 -10.09 -8.58
C LEU A 50 -0.97 -10.96 -8.74
N LEU A 51 -0.66 -11.79 -7.73
CA LEU A 51 0.48 -12.72 -7.77
C LEU A 51 0.32 -13.78 -8.86
N ARG A 52 -0.86 -14.42 -8.93
CA ARG A 52 -1.14 -15.52 -9.87
C ARG A 52 -1.13 -15.07 -11.31
N GLN A 53 -1.66 -13.88 -11.59
CA GLN A 53 -1.73 -13.30 -12.92
C GLN A 53 -0.45 -12.54 -13.29
N HIS A 54 0.48 -12.42 -12.34
CA HIS A 54 1.81 -11.84 -12.54
C HIS A 54 1.75 -10.39 -13.03
N GLU A 55 0.78 -9.65 -12.49
CA GLU A 55 0.44 -8.30 -12.94
C GLU A 55 1.40 -7.23 -12.40
N LYS A 56 1.44 -6.09 -13.10
CA LYS A 56 2.07 -4.85 -12.64
C LYS A 56 1.02 -4.04 -11.88
N ALA A 57 1.23 -3.77 -10.60
CA ALA A 57 0.25 -3.07 -9.78
C ALA A 57 0.88 -2.04 -8.83
N PHE A 58 0.18 -0.93 -8.65
CA PHE A 58 0.40 0.05 -7.59
C PHE A 58 -0.76 -0.04 -6.62
N VAL A 59 -0.49 -0.52 -5.41
CA VAL A 59 -1.51 -0.80 -4.40
C VAL A 59 -1.32 0.14 -3.22
N ILE A 60 -2.36 0.87 -2.88
CA ILE A 60 -2.44 1.62 -1.65
C ILE A 60 -3.33 0.83 -0.69
N VAL A 61 -2.84 0.57 0.50
CA VAL A 61 -3.59 -0.06 1.57
C VAL A 61 -3.62 0.85 2.78
N ASP A 62 -4.65 0.78 3.62
CA ASP A 62 -4.59 1.46 4.90
C ASP A 62 -3.74 0.69 5.94
N ASP A 63 -3.34 1.40 7.00
CA ASP A 63 -2.55 0.84 8.10
C ASP A 63 -3.26 -0.32 8.81
N ALA A 64 -4.59 -0.32 8.85
CA ALA A 64 -5.35 -1.38 9.51
C ALA A 64 -5.18 -2.70 8.73
N LEU A 65 -5.33 -2.65 7.40
CA LEU A 65 -5.16 -3.80 6.53
C LEU A 65 -3.72 -4.34 6.53
N MET A 66 -2.73 -3.46 6.67
CA MET A 66 -1.32 -3.88 6.86
C MET A 66 -1.10 -4.67 8.15
N GLN A 67 -1.86 -4.39 9.21
CA GLN A 67 -1.73 -5.03 10.52
C GLN A 67 -2.49 -6.36 10.64
N GLU A 68 -3.46 -6.63 9.78
CA GLU A 68 -4.27 -7.87 9.77
C GLU A 68 -3.47 -9.14 9.41
N GLY A 69 -2.21 -9.00 8.95
CA GLY A 69 -1.34 -10.16 8.73
C GLY A 69 -1.74 -11.03 7.54
N ILE A 70 -2.31 -10.42 6.49
CA ILE A 70 -2.76 -11.10 5.26
C ILE A 70 -1.58 -11.83 4.58
N PRO A 71 -1.62 -13.17 4.43
CA PRO A 71 -0.50 -13.95 3.89
C PRO A 71 -0.04 -13.52 2.49
N SER A 72 -0.97 -13.28 1.56
CA SER A 72 -0.63 -12.91 0.19
C SER A 72 -0.07 -11.49 0.09
N LEU A 73 -0.55 -10.55 0.92
CA LEU A 73 0.02 -9.22 1.06
C LEU A 73 1.47 -9.28 1.57
N ARG A 74 1.72 -10.08 2.62
CA ARG A 74 3.10 -10.29 3.13
C ARG A 74 4.02 -10.85 2.05
N ARG A 75 3.54 -11.83 1.29
CA ARG A 75 4.28 -12.41 0.17
C ARG A 75 4.61 -11.39 -0.91
N VAL A 76 3.66 -10.51 -1.26
CA VAL A 76 3.89 -9.39 -2.18
C VAL A 76 5.02 -8.48 -1.69
N MET A 77 5.00 -8.13 -0.39
CA MET A 77 6.02 -7.27 0.20
C MET A 77 7.40 -7.95 0.26
N ASP A 78 7.44 -9.27 0.50
CA ASP A 78 8.67 -10.06 0.57
C ASP A 78 9.30 -10.31 -0.83
N GLU A 79 8.47 -10.58 -1.84
CA GLU A 79 8.94 -10.85 -3.22
C GLU A 79 9.37 -9.57 -3.94
N GLY A 80 8.63 -8.47 -3.76
CA GLY A 80 8.89 -7.19 -4.41
C GLY A 80 8.84 -7.23 -5.95
N GLY A 81 9.20 -6.11 -6.59
CA GLY A 81 9.37 -6.03 -8.05
C GLY A 81 8.17 -5.45 -8.80
N ARG A 82 7.13 -6.25 -9.05
CA ARG A 82 6.02 -5.87 -9.97
C ARG A 82 4.86 -5.16 -9.29
N ILE A 83 4.70 -5.41 -7.99
CA ILE A 83 3.62 -4.89 -7.18
C ILE A 83 4.25 -3.97 -6.14
N VAL A 84 3.94 -2.69 -6.22
CA VAL A 84 4.38 -1.68 -5.26
C VAL A 84 3.24 -1.44 -4.29
N VAL A 85 3.49 -1.66 -3.00
CA VAL A 85 2.49 -1.46 -1.94
C VAL A 85 2.89 -0.29 -1.05
N ILE A 86 1.97 0.63 -0.80
CA ILE A 86 2.15 1.75 0.13
C ILE A 86 1.03 1.74 1.17
N ALA A 87 1.39 1.94 2.43
CA ALA A 87 0.44 2.12 3.52
C ALA A 87 0.04 3.60 3.67
N VAL A 88 -1.24 3.86 3.90
CA VAL A 88 -1.76 5.19 4.27
C VAL A 88 -2.48 5.13 5.63
N PRO A 89 -2.34 6.17 6.47
CA PRO A 89 -3.08 6.21 7.73
C PRO A 89 -4.58 6.38 7.47
N THR A 90 -5.40 5.82 8.35
CA THR A 90 -6.86 6.02 8.31
C THR A 90 -7.22 7.46 8.69
N LEU A 91 -8.26 8.02 8.07
CA LEU A 91 -8.68 9.43 8.30
C LEU A 91 -9.17 9.70 9.73
N SER A 92 -9.62 8.67 10.44
CA SER A 92 -10.23 8.79 11.78
C SER A 92 -9.21 8.68 12.91
N ALA A 93 -7.97 8.28 12.62
CA ALA A 93 -6.91 8.16 13.61
C ALA A 93 -6.06 9.45 13.64
N GLN A 94 -5.60 9.85 14.83
CA GLN A 94 -4.47 10.77 14.89
C GLN A 94 -3.31 10.13 14.11
N PRO A 95 -2.68 10.84 13.14
CA PRO A 95 -1.61 10.29 12.34
C PRO A 95 -0.47 9.85 13.27
N LYS A 96 -0.31 8.53 13.42
CA LYS A 96 0.83 7.92 14.10
C LYS A 96 1.78 7.44 13.01
N LEU A 97 3.06 7.75 13.15
CA LEU A 97 4.10 7.19 12.29
C LEU A 97 4.23 5.70 12.59
N THR A 98 3.51 4.86 11.84
CA THR A 98 3.40 3.40 11.99
C THR A 98 4.32 2.63 11.04
N SER A 99 5.04 3.33 10.16
CA SER A 99 5.95 2.71 9.18
C SER A 99 7.04 1.86 9.86
N ASP A 100 7.41 0.75 9.22
CA ASP A 100 8.62 -0.03 9.55
C ASP A 100 9.87 0.85 9.66
N VAL A 101 9.95 1.92 8.85
CA VAL A 101 11.03 2.90 8.94
C VAL A 101 10.93 3.67 10.26
N ALA A 102 9.74 4.14 10.65
CA ALA A 102 9.53 4.83 11.92
C ALA A 102 9.82 3.92 13.13
N GLN A 103 9.50 2.63 13.03
CA GLN A 103 9.81 1.65 14.07
C GLN A 103 11.32 1.34 14.14
N ARG A 104 12.00 1.26 12.99
CA ARG A 104 13.48 1.15 12.95
C ARG A 104 14.14 2.42 13.48
N LEU A 105 13.63 3.59 13.12
CA LEU A 105 14.12 4.88 13.62
C LEU A 105 13.93 5.00 15.13
N SER A 106 12.77 4.62 15.69
CA SER A 106 12.55 4.64 17.14
C SER A 106 13.44 3.64 17.89
N THR A 107 13.76 2.51 17.25
CA THR A 107 14.71 1.53 17.79
C THR A 107 16.15 2.05 17.76
N LEU A 108 16.53 2.80 16.73
CA LEU A 108 17.89 3.35 16.55
C LEU A 108 18.13 4.64 17.35
N PHE A 109 17.12 5.48 17.53
CA PHE A 109 17.24 6.81 18.13
C PHE A 109 16.53 6.95 19.49
N GLY A 110 15.79 5.93 19.93
CA GLY A 110 14.97 6.00 21.14
C GLY A 110 13.74 6.90 20.98
N ALA A 111 12.80 6.83 21.93
CA ALA A 111 11.52 7.54 21.91
C ALA A 111 11.62 9.09 21.94
N GLY A 112 12.83 9.66 21.97
CA GLY A 112 13.08 11.11 22.05
C GLY A 112 13.33 11.81 20.71
N ALA A 113 13.36 11.09 19.58
CA ALA A 113 13.71 11.69 18.28
C ALA A 113 12.50 11.98 17.36
N ILE A 114 11.28 11.70 17.81
CA ILE A 114 10.06 11.98 17.06
C ILE A 114 9.20 12.93 17.90
N GLU A 115 9.63 14.18 18.03
CA GLU A 115 8.74 15.26 18.41
C GLU A 115 8.09 15.82 17.14
N PRO A 116 6.75 15.75 16.99
CA PRO A 116 6.07 16.54 15.97
C PRO A 116 6.31 18.02 16.31
N GLY A 117 6.77 18.77 15.31
CA GLY A 117 7.28 20.13 15.45
C GLY A 117 6.48 21.01 16.39
N GLN A 118 7.18 21.52 17.41
CA GLN A 118 6.81 22.77 18.04
C GLN A 118 7.01 23.89 17.02
N THR A 119 5.92 24.54 16.65
CA THR A 119 5.89 25.93 16.16
C THR A 119 4.68 26.54 16.86
N GLU A 120 4.83 27.16 18.03
CA GLU A 120 5.19 28.57 18.21
C GLU A 120 4.46 29.49 17.23
N GLU A 121 3.42 30.17 17.74
CA GLU A 121 2.93 31.54 17.46
C GLU A 121 1.64 31.66 18.30
N GLY A 122 1.55 32.46 19.36
CA GLY A 122 1.72 33.91 19.42
C GLY A 122 0.43 34.49 19.99
#